data_AF-A0A285UFX1-F1
#
_entry.id   AF-A0A285UFX1-F1
#
_cell.length_a   1.000
_cell.length_b   1.000
_cell.length_c   1.000
_cell.angle_alpha   90.00
_cell.angle_beta   90.00
_cell.angle_gamma   90.00
#
_symmetry.space_group_name_H-M   'P 1'
#
loop_
_entity.id
_entity.type
_entity.pdbx_description
1 polymer ?
#
loop_
_entity_poly.entity_id
_entity_poly.type
_entity_poly.pdbx_seq_one_letter_code
_entity_poly.pdbx_strand_id
1 'polypeptide(L)' 'MKATFKLPKTKKGWVSLGLVVFTLLLGIWPVIHLFNQDILIFGMPLLMLWSIVIIIMTTSVMMIINKIGGVE' A
#
# COMPACT_ATOMS: atom_id res chain seq x y z
N MET A 1 23.87 15.80 -5.36
CA MET A 1 22.54 16.07 -5.96
C MET A 1 21.69 16.78 -4.92
N LYS A 2 21.12 17.96 -5.21
CA LYS A 2 20.14 18.58 -4.28
C LYS A 2 18.85 17.76 -4.35
N ALA A 3 18.45 17.13 -3.25
CA ALA A 3 17.18 16.43 -3.15
C ALA A 3 16.04 17.46 -3.11
N THR A 4 15.54 17.85 -4.27
CA THR A 4 14.31 18.66 -4.36
C THR A 4 13.12 17.72 -4.19
N PHE A 5 12.46 17.82 -3.04
CA PHE A 5 11.21 17.10 -2.77
C PHE A 5 10.08 17.77 -3.56
N LYS A 6 9.53 17.07 -4.56
CA LYS A 6 8.36 17.55 -5.31
C LYS A 6 7.09 17.00 -4.67
N LEU A 7 6.29 17.90 -4.10
CA LEU A 7 4.97 17.58 -3.56
C LEU A 7 3.91 17.66 -4.67
N PRO A 8 2.80 16.89 -4.55
CA PRO A 8 1.68 17.00 -5.47
C PRO A 8 1.05 18.40 -5.40
N LYS A 9 0.72 18.98 -6.56
CA LYS A 9 0.06 20.28 -6.66
C LYS A 9 -1.45 20.18 -6.85
N THR A 10 -1.94 19.01 -7.26
CA THR A 10 -3.35 18.78 -7.61
C THR A 10 -4.04 17.93 -6.54
N LYS A 11 -5.36 18.12 -6.37
CA LYS A 11 -6.17 17.26 -5.46
C LYS A 11 -6.05 15.78 -5.84
N LYS A 12 -5.98 15.48 -7.14
CA LYS A 12 -5.80 14.11 -7.68
C LYS A 12 -4.45 13.51 -7.28
N GLY A 13 -3.37 14.29 -7.34
CA GLY A 13 -2.05 13.84 -6.91
C GLY A 13 -1.98 13.57 -5.39
N TRP A 14 -2.67 14.38 -4.58
CA TRP A 14 -2.81 14.13 -3.13
C TRP A 14 -3.59 12.85 -2.83
N VAL A 15 -4.70 12.59 -3.53
CA VAL A 15 -5.44 11.33 -3.41
C VAL A 15 -4.55 10.14 -3.81
N SER A 16 -3.77 10.30 -4.88
CA SER A 16 -2.85 9.25 -5.36
C SER A 16 -1.76 8.93 -4.33
N LEU A 17 -1.14 9.97 -3.75
CA LEU A 17 -0.20 9.81 -2.65
C LEU A 17 -0.85 9.12 -1.45
N GLY A 18 -2.06 9.53 -1.09
CA GLY A 18 -2.84 8.91 -0.01
C GLY A 18 -3.07 7.42 -0.24
N LEU A 19 -3.47 7.01 -1.46
CA LEU A 19 -3.68 5.60 -1.80
C LEU A 19 -2.39 4.77 -1.70
N VAL A 20 -1.27 5.32 -2.15
CA VAL A 20 0.04 4.64 -2.05
C VAL A 20 0.45 4.48 -0.59
N VAL A 21 0.39 5.55 0.21
CA VAL A 21 0.73 5.52 1.63
C VAL A 21 -0.19 4.55 2.38
N PHE A 22 -1.48 4.58 2.10
CA PHE A 22 -2.46 3.67 2.70
C PHE A 22 -2.13 2.19 2.41
N THR A 23 -1.81 1.87 1.15
CA THR A 23 -1.43 0.51 0.75
C THR A 23 -0.15 0.06 1.45
N LEU A 24 0.82 0.96 1.59
CA LEU A 24 2.06 0.71 2.31
C LEU A 24 1.81 0.44 3.80
N LEU A 25 0.94 1.22 4.45
CA LEU A 25 0.58 1.01 5.85
C LEU A 25 -0.14 -0.33 6.07
N LEU A 26 -1.00 -0.76 5.13
CA LEU A 26 -1.63 -2.08 5.17
C LEU A 26 -0.63 -3.24 4.99
N GLY A 27 0.46 -3.02 4.26
CA GLY A 27 1.54 -3.99 4.15
C GLY A 27 2.33 -4.17 5.45
N ILE A 28 2.41 -3.12 6.28
CA ILE A 28 3.29 -3.09 7.46
C ILE A 28 2.53 -3.40 8.76
N TRP A 29 1.47 -2.65 9.02
CA TRP A 29 0.88 -2.54 10.36
C TRP A 29 -0.02 -3.72 10.78
N PRO A 30 -1.05 -4.11 10.01
CA PRO A 30 -2.01 -5.12 10.47
C PRO A 30 -1.35 -6.49 10.65
N VAL A 31 -0.26 -6.75 9.93
CA VAL A 31 0.51 -7.99 10.03
C VAL A 31 1.03 -8.20 11.45
N ILE A 32 1.52 -7.17 12.11
CA ILE A 32 2.10 -7.32 13.45
C ILE A 32 1.01 -7.72 14.45
N HIS A 33 -0.15 -7.07 14.43
CA HIS A 33 -1.22 -7.39 15.38
C HIS A 33 -1.89 -8.74 15.10
N LEU A 34 -2.04 -9.10 13.83
CA LEU A 34 -2.70 -10.35 13.42
C LEU A 34 -1.80 -11.57 13.63
N PHE A 35 -0.48 -11.44 13.45
CA PHE A 35 0.46 -12.56 13.46
C PHE A 35 1.30 -12.68 14.73
N ASN A 36 1.24 -11.70 15.64
CA ASN A 36 1.90 -11.75 16.93
C ASN A 36 0.97 -12.32 18.02
N GLN A 37 0.60 -13.60 17.90
CA GLN A 37 -0.17 -14.33 18.91
C GLN A 37 0.50 -15.67 19.26
N ASP A 38 0.28 -16.14 20.49
CA ASP A 38 0.97 -17.30 21.08
C ASP A 38 0.68 -18.62 20.34
N ILE A 39 -0.51 -18.75 19.74
CA ILE A 39 -0.90 -19.92 18.95
C ILE A 39 -1.44 -19.44 17.62
N LEU A 40 -0.66 -19.66 16.56
CA LEU A 40 -1.04 -19.25 15.22
C LEU A 40 -0.93 -20.43 14.24
N ILE A 41 -2.08 -21.07 14.01
CA ILE A 41 -2.19 -22.20 13.09
C ILE A 41 -2.14 -21.63 11.67
N PHE A 42 -1.23 -22.15 10.83
CA PHE A 42 -0.98 -21.66 9.46
C PHE A 42 -0.44 -20.23 9.35
N GLY A 43 0.34 -19.73 10.31
CA GLY A 43 0.89 -18.37 10.25
C GLY A 43 1.65 -18.05 8.97
N MET A 44 2.60 -18.89 8.57
CA MET A 44 3.35 -18.69 7.33
C MET A 44 2.44 -18.69 6.08
N PRO A 45 1.56 -19.68 5.86
CA PRO A 45 0.60 -19.63 4.75
C PRO A 45 -0.33 -18.40 4.73
N LEU A 46 -0.85 -17.99 5.89
CA LEU A 46 -1.70 -16.80 6.02
C LEU A 46 -0.94 -15.51 5.72
N LEU A 47 0.34 -15.40 6.12
CA LEU A 47 1.22 -14.29 5.75
C LEU A 47 1.43 -14.22 4.23
N MET A 48 1.64 -15.38 3.59
CA MET A 48 1.79 -15.43 2.14
C MET A 48 0.52 -15.01 1.42
N LEU A 49 -0.66 -15.46 1.90
CA LEU A 49 -1.95 -15.02 1.36
C LEU A 49 -2.13 -13.50 1.50
N TRP A 50 -1.79 -12.93 2.66
CA TRP A 50 -1.83 -11.48 2.88
C TRP A 50 -0.90 -10.74 1.92
N SER A 51 0.30 -11.27 1.66
CA SER A 51 1.25 -10.69 0.72
C SER A 51 0.68 -10.67 -0.71
N ILE A 52 0.00 -11.74 -1.14
CA ILE A 52 -0.69 -11.79 -2.45
C ILE A 52 -1.78 -10.72 -2.53
N VAL A 53 -2.57 -10.54 -1.45
CA VAL A 53 -3.59 -9.48 -1.38
C VAL A 53 -2.96 -8.10 -1.54
N ILE A 54 -1.84 -7.82 -0.86
CA ILE A 54 -1.12 -6.54 -0.98
C ILE A 54 -0.58 -6.34 -2.42
N ILE A 55 -0.03 -7.38 -3.06
CA ILE A 55 0.44 -7.30 -4.45
C ILE A 55 -0.71 -6.93 -5.40
N ILE A 56 -1.85 -7.61 -5.30
CA ILE A 56 -3.04 -7.29 -6.11
C ILE A 56 -3.51 -5.85 -5.83
N MET A 57 -3.50 -5.44 -4.57
CA MET A 57 -3.90 -4.10 -4.15
C MET A 57 -2.98 -3.02 -4.73
N THR A 58 -1.65 -3.21 -4.69
CA THR A 58 -0.71 -2.24 -5.27
C THR A 58 -0.94 -2.05 -6.77
N THR A 59 -1.16 -3.15 -7.50
CA THR A 59 -1.46 -3.10 -8.94
C THR A 59 -2.78 -2.38 -9.20
N SER A 60 -3.82 -2.69 -8.41
CA SER A 60 -5.13 -2.04 -8.51
C SER A 60 -5.06 -0.54 -8.21
N VAL A 61 -4.28 -0.13 -7.20
CA VAL A 61 -4.06 1.27 -6.85
C VAL A 61 -3.36 2.02 -7.98
N MET A 62 -2.32 1.43 -8.58
CA MET A 62 -1.66 2.05 -9.74
C MET A 62 -2.61 2.19 -10.94
N MET A 63 -3.46 1.18 -11.18
CA MET A 63 -4.49 1.25 -12.21
C MET A 63 -5.49 2.39 -11.95
N ILE A 64 -5.94 2.55 -10.70
CA ILE A 64 -6.84 3.64 -10.29
C ILE A 64 -6.16 5.00 -10.48
N ILE A 65 -4.91 5.15 -10.02
CA ILE A 65 -4.14 6.40 -10.12
C ILE A 65 -3.99 6.82 -11.59
N ASN A 66 -3.67 5.88 -12.47
CA ASN A 66 -3.62 6.13 -13.91
C ASN A 66 -4.99 6.56 -14.46
N LYS A 67 -6.06 5.88 -14.06
CA LYS A 67 -7.42 6.18 -14.54
C LYS A 67 -7.91 7.57 -14.13
N ILE A 68 -7.53 8.06 -12.95
CA ILE A 68 -7.94 9.40 -12.47
C ILE A 68 -7.05 10.54 -13.00
N GLY A 69 -5.95 10.22 -13.70
CA GLY A 69 -4.94 11.20 -14.12
C GLY A 69 -4.15 11.75 -12.93
N GLY A 70 -3.85 10.91 -11.94
CA GLY A 70 -3.10 11.30 -10.74
C GLY A 70 -1.59 11.46 -10.94
N VAL A 71 -1.12 11.18 -12.15
CA VAL A 71 0.30 11.22 -12.56
C VAL A 71 0.69 12.59 -13.16
N GLU A 72 -0.30 13.44 -13.46
CA GLU A 72 -0.14 14.76 -14.07
C GLU A 72 0.13 15.90 -13.07
#